data_AF-S4RRN4-F1
#
_entry.id   AF-S4RRN4-F1
#
_cell.length_a   1.000
_cell.length_b   1.000
_cell.length_c   1.000
_cell.angle_alpha   90.00
_cell.angle_beta   90.00
_cell.angle_gamma   90.00
#
_symmetry.space_group_name_H-M   'P 1'
#
loop_
_entity.id
_entity.type
_entity.pdbx_description
1 polymer ?
#
loop_
_entity_poly.entity_id
_entity_poly.type
_entity_poly.pdbx_seq_one_letter_code
_entity_poly.pdbx_strand_id
1 'polypeptide(L)'
;SHLLVTATHLYGLRELGSRGGGGADGACIVSRRALSSVLKITSKKRRPELITFKFGVADGNNLTLHATDRYLIPNAGEATKLVKQQIMRVLDALET
;
A
#
# COMPACT_ATOMS: atom_id res chain seq x y z
N SER A 1 -4.11 -12.43 -0.18
CA SER A 1 -4.23 -10.96 -0.43
C SER A 1 -3.00 -10.49 -1.16
N HIS A 2 -3.16 -9.63 -2.16
CA HIS A 2 -2.06 -9.11 -2.97
C HIS A 2 -1.92 -7.60 -2.78
N LEU A 3 -0.69 -7.12 -2.85
CA LEU A 3 -0.38 -5.69 -2.87
C LEU A 3 0.13 -5.35 -4.26
N LEU A 4 -0.58 -4.48 -4.98
CA LEU A 4 -0.23 -4.08 -6.33
C LEU A 4 0.12 -2.59 -6.34
N VAL A 5 1.28 -2.26 -6.90
CA VAL A 5 1.78 -0.89 -7.03
C VAL A 5 1.69 -0.50 -8.50
N THR A 6 1.00 0.59 -8.79
CA THR A 6 0.92 1.18 -10.13
C THR A 6 1.75 2.46 -10.19
N ALA A 7 1.70 3.17 -11.32
CA ALA A 7 2.34 4.46 -11.46
C ALA A 7 1.94 5.45 -10.36
N THR A 8 0.66 5.46 -9.95
CA THR A 8 0.11 6.51 -9.07
C THR A 8 -0.60 5.99 -7.82
N HIS A 9 -0.93 4.69 -7.77
CA HIS A 9 -1.76 4.11 -6.71
C HIS A 9 -1.20 2.80 -6.16
N LEU A 10 -1.49 2.56 -4.89
CA LEU A 10 -1.33 1.29 -4.18
C LEU A 10 -2.71 0.62 -4.04
N TYR A 11 -2.79 -0.65 -4.43
CA TYR A 11 -4.01 -1.45 -4.36
C TYR A 11 -3.80 -2.66 -3.44
N GLY A 12 -4.73 -2.85 -2.50
CA GLY A 12 -4.88 -4.11 -1.78
C GLY A 12 -5.95 -4.94 -2.46
N LEU A 13 -5.61 -6.15 -2.90
CA LEU A 13 -6.55 -7.11 -3.45
C LEU A 13 -6.77 -8.25 -2.47
N ARG A 14 -8.02 -8.68 -2.32
CA ARG A 14 -8.41 -9.87 -1.55
C ARG A 14 -8.96 -10.92 -2.50
N GLU A 15 -8.39 -12.11 -2.45
CA GLU A 15 -8.89 -13.26 -3.18
C GLU A 15 -10.30 -13.61 -2.69
N LEU A 16 -11.20 -13.81 -3.62
CA LEU A 16 -12.51 -14.38 -3.37
C LEU A 16 -12.32 -15.89 -3.48
N GLY A 17 -12.33 -16.59 -2.34
CA GLY A 17 -12.19 -18.05 -2.36
C GLY A 17 -13.29 -18.68 -3.22
N SER A 18 -12.95 -19.74 -3.96
CA SER A 18 -13.93 -20.52 -4.71
C SER A 18 -14.90 -21.18 -3.72
N ARG A 19 -16.06 -20.53 -3.50
CA ARG A 19 -17.15 -21.11 -2.70
C ARG A 19 -17.85 -22.18 -3.55
N GLY A 20 -17.22 -23.33 -3.67
CA GLY A 20 -17.83 -24.57 -4.14
C GLY A 20 -17.90 -24.74 -5.66
N GLY A 21 -17.36 -25.86 -6.13
CA GLY A 21 -17.87 -26.63 -7.28
C GLY A 21 -17.65 -26.12 -8.70
N GLY A 22 -17.28 -24.85 -8.91
CA GLY A 22 -17.04 -24.35 -10.28
C GLY A 22 -16.86 -22.83 -10.41
N GLY A 23 -16.54 -22.12 -9.32
CA GLY A 23 -16.54 -20.66 -9.27
C GLY A 23 -15.21 -20.04 -9.71
N ALA A 24 -15.29 -19.05 -10.60
CA ALA A 24 -14.19 -18.30 -11.18
C ALA A 24 -13.18 -17.77 -10.14
N ASP A 25 -11.89 -17.93 -10.44
CA ASP A 25 -10.80 -17.32 -9.69
C ASP A 25 -10.88 -15.80 -9.85
N GLY A 26 -11.15 -15.10 -8.76
CA GLY A 26 -11.32 -13.66 -8.75
C GLY A 26 -10.75 -13.02 -7.49
N ALA A 27 -10.37 -11.75 -7.60
CA ALA A 27 -9.98 -10.94 -6.46
C ALA A 27 -10.75 -9.61 -6.49
N CYS A 28 -11.16 -9.14 -5.32
CA CYS A 28 -11.77 -7.81 -5.19
C CYS A 28 -10.75 -6.80 -4.66
N ILE A 29 -10.89 -5.55 -5.10
CA ILE A 29 -10.11 -4.44 -4.56
C ILE A 29 -10.70 -4.08 -3.20
N VAL A 30 -9.88 -4.22 -2.14
CA VAL A 30 -10.26 -3.88 -0.76
C VAL A 30 -9.64 -2.58 -0.28
N SER A 31 -8.59 -2.11 -0.95
CA SER A 31 -8.06 -0.77 -0.75
C SER A 31 -7.51 -0.20 -2.05
N ARG A 32 -7.72 1.10 -2.24
CA ARG A 32 -7.16 1.91 -3.32
C ARG A 32 -6.67 3.21 -2.71
N ARG A 33 -5.36 3.43 -2.72
CA ARG A 33 -4.71 4.59 -2.09
C ARG A 33 -3.81 5.28 -3.10
N ALA A 34 -3.85 6.61 -3.17
CA ALA A 34 -2.86 7.37 -3.93
C ALA A 34 -1.49 7.22 -3.28
N LEU A 35 -0.43 7.09 -4.08
CA LEU A 35 0.94 7.01 -3.55
C LEU A 35 1.39 8.35 -2.94
N SER A 36 0.93 9.47 -3.49
CA SER A 36 1.18 10.82 -2.97
C SER A 36 0.58 11.06 -1.58
N SER A 37 -0.44 10.29 -1.17
CA SER A 37 -1.03 10.43 0.17
C SER A 37 -0.33 9.59 1.24
N VAL A 38 0.74 8.85 0.91
CA VAL A 38 1.50 8.07 1.88
C VAL A 38 2.31 9.01 2.78
N LEU A 39 1.91 9.10 4.06
CA LEU A 39 2.62 9.91 5.06
C LEU A 39 3.73 9.14 5.75
N LYS A 40 3.53 7.85 6.02
CA LYS A 40 4.50 7.03 6.74
C LYS A 40 4.41 5.56 6.38
N ILE A 41 5.57 4.92 6.28
CA ILE A 41 5.71 3.46 6.17
C ILE A 41 6.49 2.99 7.39
N THR A 42 5.93 2.06 8.17
CA THR A 42 6.56 1.54 9.38
C THR A 42 6.51 0.02 9.42
N SER A 43 7.54 -0.61 9.98
CA SER A 43 7.56 -2.04 10.32
C SER A 43 7.73 -2.24 11.82
N LYS A 44 7.35 -3.40 12.34
CA LYS A 44 7.64 -3.76 13.74
C LYS A 44 9.00 -4.46 13.81
N LYS A 45 9.87 -4.06 14.75
CA LYS A 45 11.19 -4.70 14.96
C LYS A 45 11.12 -6.22 15.14
N ARG A 46 10.13 -6.71 15.89
CA ARG A 46 9.93 -8.16 16.14
C ARG A 46 9.26 -8.92 14.99
N ARG A 47 8.63 -8.21 14.05
CA ARG A 47 7.92 -8.78 12.89
C ARG A 47 8.14 -7.85 11.69
N PRO A 48 9.34 -7.85 11.09
CA PRO A 48 9.71 -6.93 10.02
C PRO A 48 8.84 -7.09 8.77
N GLU A 49 8.21 -8.24 8.59
CA GLU A 49 7.26 -8.53 7.51
C GLU A 49 5.93 -7.79 7.68
N LEU A 50 5.59 -7.34 8.90
CA LEU A 50 4.36 -6.59 9.15
C LEU A 50 4.58 -5.11 8.84
N ILE A 51 4.23 -4.72 7.61
CA ILE A 51 4.32 -3.35 7.13
C ILE A 51 3.00 -2.63 7.35
N THR A 52 3.09 -1.40 7.86
CA THR A 52 1.96 -0.49 8.05
C THR A 52 2.17 0.74 7.17
N PHE A 53 1.23 0.99 6.28
CA PHE A 53 1.13 2.21 5.48
C PHE A 53 0.11 3.14 6.13
N LYS A 54 0.51 4.39 6.34
CA LYS A 54 -0.31 5.45 6.88
C LYS A 54 -0.55 6.49 5.79
N PHE A 55 -1.82 6.79 5.53
CA PHE A 55 -2.23 7.70 4.46
C PHE A 55 -2.95 8.92 5.04
N GLY A 56 -2.77 10.07 4.40
CA GLY A 56 -3.31 11.32 4.90
C GLY A 56 -2.97 12.50 4.01
N VAL A 57 -3.22 13.69 4.54
CA VAL A 57 -2.83 14.97 3.95
C VAL A 57 -1.79 15.61 4.86
N ALA A 58 -0.77 16.18 4.25
CA ALA A 58 0.21 17.04 4.92
C ALA A 58 -0.11 18.49 4.54
N ASP A 59 -0.44 19.31 5.54
CA ASP A 59 -0.68 20.75 5.39
C ASP A 59 0.30 21.50 6.30
N GLY A 60 1.40 21.96 5.72
CA GLY A 60 2.53 22.53 6.45
C GLY A 60 3.07 21.56 7.52
N ASN A 61 2.97 21.95 8.79
CA ASN A 61 3.42 21.13 9.92
C ASN A 61 2.36 20.13 10.42
N ASN A 62 1.13 20.19 9.90
CA ASN A 62 0.04 19.33 10.35
C ASN A 62 -0.10 18.11 9.44
N LEU A 63 -0.09 16.93 10.06
CA LEU A 63 -0.29 15.64 9.40
C LEU A 63 -1.62 15.05 9.84
N THR A 64 -2.61 15.05 8.95
CA THR A 64 -3.92 14.46 9.22
C THR A 64 -3.98 13.05 8.64
N LEU A 65 -4.00 12.05 9.53
CA LEU A 65 -4.12 10.64 9.15
C LEU A 65 -5.56 10.31 8.79
N HIS A 66 -5.79 9.83 7.57
CA HIS A 66 -7.12 9.40 7.11
C HIS A 66 -7.28 7.87 7.09
N ALA A 67 -6.19 7.13 6.85
CA ALA A 67 -6.26 5.69 6.76
C ALA A 67 -4.98 5.00 7.20
N THR A 68 -5.11 3.74 7.60
CA THR A 68 -3.98 2.87 7.94
C THR A 68 -4.25 1.48 7.39
N ASP A 69 -3.39 1.03 6.48
CA ASP A 69 -3.47 -0.30 5.90
C ASP A 69 -2.26 -1.12 6.39
N ARG A 70 -2.49 -2.39 6.78
CA ARG A 70 -1.46 -3.29 7.29
C ARG A 70 -1.38 -4.55 6.46
N TYR A 71 -0.17 -4.92 6.07
CA TYR A 71 0.09 -6.10 5.25
C TYR A 71 1.23 -6.90 5.86
N LEU A 72 1.09 -8.23 5.80
CA LEU A 72 2.20 -9.14 5.99
C LEU A 72 2.84 -9.36 4.62
N ILE A 73 4.06 -8.86 4.44
CA ILE A 73 4.77 -8.87 3.16
C ILE A 73 6.02 -9.73 3.31
N PRO A 74 6.10 -10.89 2.63
CA PRO A 74 7.35 -11.63 2.49
C PRO A 74 8.41 -10.74 1.84
N ASN A 75 9.67 -10.82 2.29
CA ASN A 75 10.77 -9.98 1.78
C ASN A 75 10.44 -8.46 1.85
N ALA A 76 9.82 -8.02 2.95
CA ALA A 76 9.33 -6.65 3.11
C ALA A 76 10.38 -5.54 2.87
N GLY A 77 11.67 -5.82 3.07
CA GLY A 77 12.75 -4.87 2.77
C GLY A 77 12.78 -4.46 1.29
N GLU A 78 12.71 -5.44 0.38
CA GLU A 78 12.70 -5.18 -1.06
C GLU A 78 11.37 -4.55 -1.50
N ALA A 79 10.25 -5.10 -1.03
CA ALA A 79 8.93 -4.58 -1.39
C ALA A 79 8.77 -3.11 -0.96
N THR A 80 9.17 -2.75 0.26
CA THR A 80 9.08 -1.36 0.73
C THR A 80 10.07 -0.44 0.01
N LYS A 81 11.23 -0.93 -0.43
CA LYS A 81 12.15 -0.17 -1.28
C LYS A 81 11.49 0.20 -2.61
N LEU A 82 10.84 -0.75 -3.28
CA LEU A 82 10.13 -0.51 -4.54
C LEU A 82 8.97 0.48 -4.38
N VAL A 83 8.17 0.32 -3.32
CA VAL A 83 7.06 1.26 -3.03
C VAL A 83 7.60 2.67 -2.78
N LYS A 84 8.67 2.84 -1.99
CA LYS A 84 9.29 4.15 -1.75
C LYS A 84 9.80 4.79 -3.03
N GLN A 85 10.50 4.03 -3.87
CA GLN A 85 10.99 4.54 -5.16
C GLN A 85 9.83 5.02 -6.04
N GLN A 86 8.72 4.28 -6.07
CA GLN A 86 7.56 4.70 -6.84
C GLN A 86 6.87 5.92 -6.25
N ILE A 87 6.82 6.08 -4.92
CA ILE A 87 6.30 7.30 -4.27
C ILE A 87 7.14 8.51 -4.68
N MET A 88 8.48 8.41 -4.62
CA MET A 88 9.35 9.52 -5.02
C MET A 88 9.07 9.96 -6.45
N ARG A 89 8.98 9.01 -7.40
CA ARG A 89 8.64 9.32 -8.80
C ARG A 89 7.31 10.06 -8.95
N VAL A 90 6.31 9.74 -8.13
CA VAL A 90 5.01 10.42 -8.16
C VAL A 90 5.14 11.84 -7.62
N LEU A 91 5.90 12.05 -6.54
CA LEU A 91 6.10 13.37 -5.96
C LEU A 91 6.90 14.27 -6.91
N ASP A 92 8.00 13.76 -7.48
CA ASP A 92 8.82 14.48 -8.46
C ASP A 92 7.97 14.95 -9.66
N ALA A 93 7.04 14.11 -10.13
CA ALA A 93 6.14 14.41 -11.24
C ALA A 93 4.99 15.39 -10.89
N LEU A 94 4.74 15.66 -9.61
CA LEU A 94 3.75 16.65 -9.16
C LEU A 94 4.37 18.03 -8.95
N GLU A 95 5.69 18.11 -8.80
CA GLU A 95 6.46 19.35 -8.67
C GLU A 95 6.90 19.92 -10.03
N THR A 96 6.67 19.19 -11.12
CA THR A 96 6.93 19.61 -12.51
C THR A 96 5.70 20.19 -13.18
#